data_AF-A0A4S2AQ68-F1
#
_entry.id   AF-A0A4S2AQ68-F1
#
_cell.length_a   1.000
_cell.length_b   1.000
_cell.length_c   1.000
_cell.angle_alpha   90.00
_cell.angle_beta   90.00
_cell.angle_gamma   90.00
#
_symmetry.space_group_name_H-M   'P 1'
#
loop_
_entity.id
_entity.type
_entity.pdbx_description
1 polymer ?
#
loop_
_entity_poly.entity_id
_entity_poly.type
_entity_poly.pdbx_seq_one_letter_code
_entity_poly.pdbx_strand_id
1 'polypeptide(L)'
;MQIHSVKNVLSHSGCPEDLLESYLKFLQTGGQQVQIVRGEVTMMFQKEMQYRKRRNEEMKGTVTFSNKDKHNAGNSDMGVFIGMEFIQCCFGHGIPARVLDVRRERGEVVEVVVEFGK
;
A
#
# COMPACT_ATOMS: atom_id res chain seq x y z
N MET A 1 8.00 0.48 -13.57
CA MET A 1 6.63 1.02 -13.40
C MET A 1 6.56 2.42 -13.99
N GLN A 2 5.60 2.67 -14.87
CA GLN A 2 5.30 4.03 -15.33
C GLN A 2 4.37 4.70 -14.31
N ILE A 3 4.69 5.93 -13.86
CA ILE A 3 3.87 6.71 -12.90
C ILE A 3 2.40 6.81 -13.35
N HIS A 4 2.15 6.88 -14.66
CA HIS A 4 0.80 6.89 -15.21
C HIS A 4 0.01 5.61 -14.90
N SER A 5 0.68 4.46 -14.96
CA SER A 5 0.09 3.16 -14.57
C SER A 5 -0.24 3.12 -13.08
N VAL A 6 0.62 3.71 -12.23
CA VAL A 6 0.39 3.80 -10.78
C VAL A 6 -0.84 4.64 -10.47
N LYS A 7 -0.95 5.82 -11.11
CA LYS A 7 -2.11 6.71 -10.97
C LYS A 7 -3.40 6.00 -11.34
N ASN A 8 -3.42 5.29 -12.47
CA ASN A 8 -4.61 4.57 -12.90
C ASN A 8 -5.00 3.48 -11.91
N VAL A 9 -4.05 2.63 -11.48
CA VAL A 9 -4.34 1.54 -10.53
C VAL A 9 -4.93 2.09 -9.23
N LEU A 10 -4.31 3.09 -8.63
CA LEU A 10 -4.73 3.60 -7.33
C LEU A 10 -6.05 4.41 -7.41
N SER A 11 -6.28 5.14 -8.50
CA SER A 11 -7.56 5.81 -8.71
C SER A 11 -8.72 4.81 -8.81
N HIS A 12 -8.53 3.69 -9.53
CA HIS A 12 -9.56 2.64 -9.63
C HIS A 12 -9.70 1.82 -8.35
N SER A 13 -8.69 1.81 -7.49
CA SER A 13 -8.73 1.13 -6.19
C SER A 13 -9.49 1.93 -5.12
N GLY A 14 -10.06 3.09 -5.44
CA GLY A 14 -10.73 3.96 -4.47
C GLY A 14 -9.77 4.72 -3.56
N CYS A 15 -8.50 4.88 -3.96
CA CYS A 15 -7.56 5.69 -3.20
C CYS A 15 -8.00 7.17 -3.18
N PRO A 16 -8.05 7.84 -2.02
CA PRO A 16 -8.31 9.27 -1.96
C PRO A 16 -7.31 10.08 -2.79
N GLU A 17 -7.78 11.12 -3.48
CA GLU A 17 -6.98 11.89 -4.43
C GLU A 17 -5.78 12.58 -3.75
N ASP A 18 -5.97 13.13 -2.56
CA ASP A 18 -4.90 13.78 -1.78
C ASP A 18 -3.81 12.80 -1.34
N LEU A 19 -4.19 11.58 -0.94
CA LEU A 19 -3.25 10.51 -0.62
C LEU A 19 -2.51 10.03 -1.88
N LEU A 20 -3.23 9.88 -2.99
CA LEU A 20 -2.65 9.53 -4.29
C LEU A 20 -1.60 10.54 -4.72
N GLU A 21 -1.91 11.84 -4.67
CA GLU A 21 -0.96 12.90 -5.00
C GLU A 21 0.27 12.87 -4.10
N SER A 22 0.07 12.69 -2.80
CA SER A 22 1.15 12.60 -1.81
C SER A 22 2.06 11.39 -2.10
N TYR A 23 1.48 10.25 -2.45
CA TYR A 23 2.22 9.05 -2.82
C TYR A 23 2.94 9.19 -4.18
N LEU A 24 2.34 9.83 -5.18
CA LEU A 24 3.00 10.10 -6.47
C LEU A 24 4.20 11.03 -6.28
N LYS A 25 4.08 12.05 -5.43
CA LYS A 25 5.21 12.91 -5.05
C LYS A 25 6.30 12.11 -4.34
N PHE A 26 5.93 11.23 -3.40
CA PHE A 26 6.85 10.32 -2.74
C PHE A 26 7.60 9.42 -3.75
N LEU A 27 6.93 8.89 -4.76
CA LEU A 27 7.58 8.09 -5.81
C LEU A 27 8.61 8.88 -6.62
N GLN A 28 8.40 10.18 -6.81
CA GLN A 28 9.30 11.06 -7.56
C GLN A 28 10.48 11.53 -6.70
N THR A 29 10.25 11.87 -5.44
CA THR A 29 11.24 12.58 -4.60
C THR A 29 11.79 11.73 -3.46
N GLY A 30 11.18 10.59 -3.14
CA GLY A 30 11.48 9.80 -1.95
C GLY A 30 12.80 9.00 -2.01
N GLY A 31 13.42 8.88 -3.20
CA GLY A 31 14.75 8.28 -3.36
C GLY A 31 14.86 6.88 -2.73
N GLN A 32 15.78 6.73 -1.76
CA GLN A 32 16.01 5.47 -1.06
C GLN A 32 14.78 5.00 -0.26
N GLN A 33 13.95 5.91 0.25
CA GLN A 33 12.76 5.54 1.01
C GLN A 33 11.75 4.76 0.16
N VAL A 34 11.65 5.08 -1.14
CA VAL A 34 10.80 4.32 -2.08
C VAL A 34 11.24 2.86 -2.15
N GLN A 35 12.55 2.62 -2.16
CA GLN A 35 13.10 1.26 -2.22
C GLN A 35 12.85 0.50 -0.91
N ILE A 36 12.91 1.20 0.24
CA ILE A 36 12.60 0.62 1.56
C ILE A 36 11.14 0.15 1.60
N VAL A 37 10.19 1.03 1.23
CA VAL A 37 8.76 0.70 1.22
C VAL A 37 8.48 -0.48 0.29
N ARG A 38 9.05 -0.48 -0.92
CA ARG A 38 8.91 -1.60 -1.87
C ARG A 38 9.49 -2.90 -1.35
N GLY A 39 10.65 -2.85 -0.70
CA GLY A 39 11.29 -4.01 -0.09
C GLY A 39 10.42 -4.62 1.02
N GLU A 40 9.85 -3.78 1.89
CA GLU A 40 8.96 -4.24 2.95
C GLU A 40 7.68 -4.87 2.41
N VAL A 41 7.03 -4.24 1.41
CA VAL A 41 5.83 -4.80 0.77
C VAL A 41 6.15 -6.13 0.11
N THR A 42 7.27 -6.23 -0.61
CA THR A 42 7.71 -7.48 -1.24
C THR A 42 7.86 -8.59 -0.21
N MET A 43 8.53 -8.30 0.91
CA MET A 43 8.75 -9.27 1.97
C MET A 43 7.43 -9.70 2.64
N MET A 44 6.55 -8.75 2.97
CA MET A 44 5.26 -9.02 3.58
C MET A 44 4.37 -9.86 2.66
N PHE A 45 4.27 -9.47 1.39
CA PHE A 45 3.44 -10.16 0.40
C PHE A 45 3.93 -11.59 0.15
N GLN A 46 5.24 -11.80 -0.01
CA GLN A 46 5.80 -13.14 -0.18
C GLN A 46 5.55 -14.05 1.02
N LYS A 47 5.68 -13.52 2.24
CA LYS A 47 5.37 -14.26 3.47
C LYS A 47 3.90 -14.69 3.51
N GLU A 48 2.99 -13.78 3.20
CA GLU A 48 1.55 -14.06 3.17
C GLU A 48 1.21 -15.10 2.09
N MET A 49 1.77 -14.96 0.89
CA MET A 49 1.58 -15.90 -0.21
C MET A 49 2.08 -17.31 0.17
N GLN A 50 3.24 -17.41 0.81
CA GLN A 50 3.76 -18.69 1.31
C GLN A 50 2.92 -19.27 2.45
N TYR A 51 2.42 -18.42 3.35
CA TYR A 51 1.55 -18.84 4.44
C TYR A 51 0.27 -19.48 3.90
N ARG A 52 -0.42 -18.78 3.00
CA ARG A 52 -1.67 -19.26 2.41
C ARG A 52 -1.50 -20.48 1.52
N LYS A 53 -0.42 -20.52 0.73
CA LYS A 53 -0.07 -21.71 -0.08
C LYS A 53 0.07 -22.96 0.78
N ARG A 54 0.73 -22.87 1.95
CA ARG A 54 0.88 -24.00 2.89
C ARG A 54 -0.46 -24.46 3.49
N ARG A 55 -1.46 -23.60 3.50
CA ARG A 55 -2.80 -23.86 4.06
C ARG A 55 -3.87 -24.11 2.99
N ASN A 56 -3.48 -24.10 1.71
CA ASN A 56 -4.40 -24.16 0.57
C ASN A 56 -5.50 -23.07 0.63
N GLU A 57 -5.10 -21.85 1.01
CA GLU A 57 -5.97 -20.68 1.12
C GLU A 57 -5.72 -19.71 -0.06
N GLU A 58 -6.76 -19.02 -0.52
CA GLU A 58 -6.67 -17.99 -1.56
C GLU A 58 -6.05 -16.71 -1.02
N MET A 59 -5.33 -15.92 -1.84
CA MET A 59 -4.81 -14.59 -1.48
C MET A 59 -5.93 -13.54 -1.39
N LYS A 60 -6.69 -13.54 -0.27
CA LYS A 60 -7.78 -12.59 -0.03
C LYS A 60 -7.94 -12.17 1.43
N GLY A 61 -8.35 -10.94 1.68
CA GLY A 61 -8.63 -10.48 3.04
C GLY A 61 -8.58 -8.97 3.16
N THR A 62 -8.40 -8.52 4.41
CA THR A 62 -8.28 -7.12 4.75
C THR A 62 -7.01 -6.91 5.57
N VAL A 63 -6.28 -5.83 5.28
CA VAL A 63 -5.08 -5.44 6.01
C VAL A 63 -5.11 -3.95 6.28
N THR A 64 -4.66 -3.57 7.47
CA THR A 64 -4.60 -2.18 7.90
C THR A 64 -3.15 -1.71 7.91
N PHE A 65 -2.89 -0.55 7.32
CA PHE A 65 -1.59 0.09 7.33
C PHE A 65 -1.67 1.42 8.05
N SER A 66 -0.85 1.60 9.08
CA SER A 66 -0.87 2.80 9.93
C SER A 66 0.48 3.49 9.95
N ASN A 67 0.45 4.82 9.96
CA ASN A 67 1.61 5.69 10.15
C ASN A 67 2.18 5.61 11.57
N LYS A 68 1.41 5.10 12.53
CA LYS A 68 1.80 5.03 13.95
C LYS A 68 2.80 3.91 14.25
N ASP A 69 2.96 2.95 13.35
CA ASP A 69 3.76 1.75 13.59
C ASP A 69 5.26 1.91 13.24
N LYS A 70 5.69 3.08 12.74
CA LYS A 70 7.10 3.32 12.35
C LYS A 70 7.77 4.47 13.12
N HIS A 71 8.45 4.10 14.20
CA HIS A 71 9.36 4.96 14.97
C HIS A 71 10.74 5.16 14.31
N ASN A 72 10.83 5.48 13.02
CA ASN A 72 12.12 5.84 12.41
C ASN A 72 12.03 7.18 11.66
N ALA A 73 12.85 8.12 12.14
CA ALA A 73 12.99 9.50 11.73
C ALA A 73 12.85 9.76 10.21
N GLY A 74 11.85 10.56 9.83
CA GLY A 74 11.93 11.38 8.62
C GLY A 74 10.70 11.44 7.71
N ASN A 75 9.72 10.55 7.83
CA ASN A 75 8.47 10.65 7.07
C ASN A 75 7.32 9.95 7.80
N SER A 76 6.35 10.73 8.29
CA SER A 76 5.17 10.25 9.01
C SER A 76 4.34 9.28 8.17
N ASP A 77 4.38 9.39 6.85
CA ASP A 77 3.43 8.74 5.94
C ASP A 77 3.86 7.36 5.43
N MET A 78 4.96 6.81 5.96
CA MET A 78 5.50 5.55 5.45
C MET A 78 4.52 4.38 5.61
N GLY A 79 3.72 4.36 6.67
CA GLY A 79 2.74 3.31 6.89
C GLY A 79 1.71 3.26 5.76
N VAL A 80 1.09 4.41 5.48
CA VAL A 80 0.06 4.51 4.43
C VAL A 80 0.63 4.29 3.03
N PHE A 81 1.89 4.66 2.77
CA PHE A 81 2.57 4.39 1.50
C PHE A 81 2.88 2.90 1.28
N ILE A 82 3.13 2.12 2.34
CA ILE A 82 3.19 0.65 2.24
C ILE A 82 1.85 0.12 1.75
N GLY A 83 0.73 0.67 2.21
CA GLY A 83 -0.60 0.31 1.71
C GLY A 83 -0.76 0.56 0.21
N MET A 84 -0.26 1.69 -0.30
CA MET A 84 -0.32 2.01 -1.73
C MET A 84 0.56 1.09 -2.58
N GLU A 85 1.77 0.78 -2.11
CA GLU A 85 2.65 -0.20 -2.75
C GLU A 85 2.07 -1.63 -2.66
N PHE A 86 1.36 -1.97 -1.58
CA PHE A 86 0.69 -3.26 -1.42
C PHE A 86 -0.43 -3.46 -2.45
N ILE A 87 -1.26 -2.43 -2.69
CA ILE A 87 -2.28 -2.47 -3.75
C ILE A 87 -1.63 -2.74 -5.11
N GLN A 88 -0.57 -2.01 -5.46
CA GLN A 88 0.15 -2.24 -6.71
C GLN A 88 0.76 -3.64 -6.79
N CYS A 89 1.29 -4.16 -5.69
CA CYS A 89 1.82 -5.51 -5.62
C CYS A 89 0.73 -6.56 -5.90
N CYS A 90 -0.47 -6.38 -5.33
CA CYS A 90 -1.62 -7.24 -5.60
C CYS A 90 -1.98 -7.25 -7.09
N PHE A 91 -2.15 -6.08 -7.71
CA PHE A 91 -2.45 -5.98 -9.14
C PHE A 91 -1.35 -6.59 -10.01
N GLY A 92 -0.08 -6.42 -9.64
CA GLY A 92 1.06 -7.05 -10.31
C GLY A 92 1.02 -8.59 -10.29
N HIS A 93 0.26 -9.19 -9.36
CA HIS A 93 0.05 -10.63 -9.23
C HIS A 93 -1.36 -11.05 -9.67
N GLY A 94 -2.13 -10.17 -10.32
CA GLY A 94 -3.49 -10.47 -10.76
C GLY A 94 -4.53 -10.57 -9.64
N ILE A 95 -4.22 -10.05 -8.45
CA ILE A 95 -5.13 -10.02 -7.30
C ILE A 95 -5.79 -8.64 -7.25
N PRO A 96 -7.14 -8.55 -7.31
CA PRO A 96 -7.83 -7.28 -7.17
C PRO A 96 -7.60 -6.73 -5.76
N ALA A 97 -7.42 -5.41 -5.64
CA ALA A 97 -7.29 -4.74 -4.34
C ALA A 97 -7.92 -3.35 -4.37
N ARG A 98 -8.52 -2.93 -3.26
CA ARG A 98 -9.15 -1.63 -3.09
C ARG A 98 -8.99 -1.10 -1.67
N VAL A 99 -9.00 0.22 -1.55
CA VAL A 99 -9.13 0.91 -0.27
C VAL A 99 -10.57 0.73 0.22
N LEU A 100 -10.71 0.17 1.41
CA LEU A 100 -11.99 -0.09 2.07
C LEU A 100 -12.37 1.06 3.01
N ASP A 101 -11.40 1.58 3.74
CA ASP A 101 -11.58 2.68 4.69
C ASP A 101 -10.29 3.49 4.86
N VAL A 102 -10.44 4.76 5.25
CA VAL A 102 -9.33 5.70 5.47
C VAL A 102 -9.59 6.50 6.72
N ARG A 103 -8.72 6.35 7.71
CA ARG A 103 -8.78 7.14 8.94
C ARG A 103 -7.91 8.36 8.84
N ARG A 104 -8.46 9.49 9.29
CA ARG A 104 -7.77 10.77 9.32
C ARG A 104 -7.69 11.32 10.73
N GLU A 105 -6.56 11.96 11.07
CA GLU A 105 -6.38 12.74 12.29
C GLU A 105 -5.91 14.13 11.91
N ARG A 106 -6.64 15.17 12.36
CA ARG A 106 -6.35 16.58 12.03
C ARG A 106 -6.23 16.85 10.51
N GLY A 107 -6.94 16.08 9.69
CA GLY A 107 -6.95 16.19 8.22
C GLY A 107 -5.94 15.28 7.52
N GLU A 108 -4.95 14.75 8.23
CA GLU A 108 -3.92 13.87 7.67
C GLU A 108 -4.38 12.41 7.67
N VAL A 109 -4.07 11.69 6.60
CA VAL A 109 -4.33 10.24 6.53
C VAL A 109 -3.34 9.52 7.43
N VAL A 110 -3.84 8.86 8.47
CA VAL A 110 -3.01 8.12 9.42
C VAL A 110 -3.09 6.62 9.24
N GLU A 111 -4.15 6.14 8.60
CA GLU A 111 -4.40 4.70 8.43
C GLU A 111 -5.21 4.46 7.16
N VAL A 112 -4.85 3.39 6.45
CA VAL A 112 -5.61 2.89 5.30
C VAL A 112 -5.91 1.41 5.49
N VAL A 113 -7.17 1.06 5.28
CA VAL A 113 -7.64 -0.33 5.28
C VAL A 113 -7.78 -0.78 3.84
N VAL A 114 -7.07 -1.84 3.47
CA VAL A 114 -7.07 -2.39 2.11
C VAL A 114 -7.73 -3.76 2.11
N GLU A 115 -8.70 -3.94 1.23
CA GLU A 115 -9.27 -5.24 0.91
C GLU A 115 -8.63 -5.78 -0.37
N PHE A 116 -8.31 -7.07 -0.41
CA PHE A 116 -7.71 -7.73 -1.57
C PHE A 116 -8.32 -9.12 -1.83
N GLY A 117 -8.24 -9.58 -3.07
CA GLY A 117 -8.69 -10.91 -3.51
C GLY A 117 -10.19 -11.13 -3.50
N LYS A 118 -10.99 -10.06 -3.65
CA LYS A 118 -12.44 -10.10 -3.80
C LYS A 118 -12.92 -9.39 -5.05
#